data_AF-A0A534WPG8-F1
#
_entry.id   AF-A0A534WPG8-F1
#
_cell.length_a   1.000
_cell.length_b   1.000
_cell.length_c   1.000
_cell.angle_alpha   90.00
_cell.angle_beta   90.00
_cell.angle_gamma   90.00
#
_symmetry.space_group_name_H-M   'P 1'
#
loop_
_entity.id
_entity.type
_entity.pdbx_description
1 polymer ?
#
loop_
_entity_poly.entity_id
_entity_poly.type
_entity_poly.pdbx_seq_one_letter_code
_entity_poly.pdbx_strand_id
1 'polypeptide(L)'
;MNVLLVQPLAPKTYWGFQYAVGIVGKAAPHPPLGLATLAALLPKHWELRIADLNVASLGEADWRWADAALVTGMLVHKESMHEVIQRARRCGVRTVAGGPAVSSRPDEFADADHVFVGEAEGRLDALVTALESGAGPHLLSPADDKKPDLASTLPPRFDLLDRSRYTSMSVQSSRGCPFQCEFCDIIELYGRN
;
A
#
# COMPACT_ATOMS: atom_id res chain seq x y z
N MET A 1 13.49 -7.74 -10.63
CA MET A 1 12.32 -6.94 -11.01
C MET A 1 12.36 -5.65 -10.21
N ASN A 2 12.06 -4.53 -10.85
CA ASN A 2 11.97 -3.21 -10.24
C ASN A 2 10.50 -2.91 -9.88
N VAL A 3 10.22 -2.62 -8.61
CA VAL A 3 8.85 -2.44 -8.12
C VAL A 3 8.68 -1.11 -7.41
N LEU A 4 7.68 -0.34 -7.83
CA LEU A 4 7.20 0.84 -7.12
C LEU A 4 6.14 0.44 -6.10
N LEU A 5 6.33 0.86 -4.85
CA LEU A 5 5.35 0.75 -3.78
C LEU A 5 4.75 2.15 -3.59
N VAL A 6 3.53 2.36 -4.07
CA VAL A 6 2.96 3.70 -4.23
C VAL A 6 1.92 3.99 -3.15
N GLN A 7 2.18 5.03 -2.36
CA GLN A 7 1.20 5.68 -1.50
C GLN A 7 0.57 6.83 -2.31
N PRO A 8 -0.72 6.75 -2.66
CA PRO A 8 -1.43 7.77 -3.42
C PRO A 8 -1.51 9.10 -2.65
N LEU A 9 -1.81 10.15 -3.40
CA LEU A 9 -1.99 11.48 -2.84
C LEU A 9 -3.24 11.49 -1.95
N ALA A 10 -3.09 11.95 -0.71
CA ALA A 10 -4.22 12.12 0.18
C ALA A 10 -5.01 13.37 -0.22
N PRO A 11 -6.35 13.29 -0.29
CA PRO A 11 -7.15 14.49 -0.46
C PRO A 11 -6.94 15.44 0.74
N LYS A 12 -7.18 16.71 0.51
CA LYS A 12 -7.09 17.73 1.56
C LYS A 12 -8.18 17.45 2.60
N THR A 13 -7.77 17.12 3.81
CA THR A 13 -8.67 16.85 4.93
C THR A 13 -8.11 17.47 6.19
N TYR A 14 -8.96 17.62 7.22
CA TYR A 14 -8.52 18.07 8.54
C TYR A 14 -7.38 17.19 9.10
N TRP A 15 -7.45 15.87 8.88
CA TRP A 15 -6.50 14.88 9.41
C TRP A 15 -5.24 14.69 8.55
N GLY A 16 -5.23 15.20 7.32
CA GLY A 16 -4.05 15.13 6.45
C GLY A 16 -2.96 16.14 6.80
N PHE A 17 -3.30 17.16 7.59
CA PHE A 17 -2.39 18.22 8.05
C PHE A 17 -1.59 18.91 6.93
N GLN A 18 -2.04 18.86 5.67
CA GLN A 18 -1.23 19.32 4.52
C GLN A 18 -0.83 20.80 4.61
N TYR A 19 -1.67 21.64 5.24
CA TYR A 19 -1.37 23.05 5.46
C TYR A 19 -0.53 23.32 6.72
N ALA A 20 -0.43 22.35 7.64
CA ALA A 20 0.31 22.49 8.90
C ALA A 20 1.72 21.89 8.82
N VAL A 21 1.89 20.76 8.13
CA VAL A 21 3.20 20.08 8.03
C VAL A 21 4.27 20.96 7.37
N GLY A 22 3.86 21.81 6.41
CA GLY A 22 4.75 22.77 5.76
C GLY A 22 5.33 23.81 6.73
N ILE A 23 4.61 24.16 7.80
CA ILE A 23 5.05 25.14 8.81
C ILE A 23 6.30 24.64 9.54
N VAL A 24 6.40 23.32 9.76
CA VAL A 24 7.54 22.66 10.41
C VAL A 24 8.54 22.09 9.41
N GLY A 25 8.47 22.51 8.14
CA GLY A 25 9.38 22.10 7.07
C GLY A 25 9.24 20.63 6.65
N LYS A 26 8.07 20.02 6.88
CA LYS A 26 7.76 18.62 6.52
C LYS A 26 6.75 18.56 5.39
N ALA A 27 6.70 17.42 4.71
CA ALA A 27 5.79 17.20 3.58
C ALA A 27 4.56 16.38 3.97
N ALA A 28 4.73 15.43 4.90
CA ALA A 28 3.65 14.55 5.36
C ALA A 28 3.77 14.28 6.87
N PRO A 29 2.66 13.97 7.56
CA PRO A 29 2.72 13.74 9.00
C PRO A 29 3.37 12.40 9.36
N HIS A 30 3.11 11.36 8.55
CA HIS A 30 3.56 9.99 8.82
C HIS A 30 4.01 9.30 7.52
N PRO A 31 5.02 8.42 7.58
CA PRO A 31 5.37 7.57 6.45
C PRO A 31 4.30 6.49 6.19
N PRO A 32 4.22 5.95 4.95
CA PRO A 32 3.29 4.87 4.61
C PRO A 32 3.75 3.53 5.22
N LEU A 33 3.41 3.31 6.50
CA LEU A 33 3.86 2.15 7.27
C LEU A 33 3.54 0.82 6.58
N GLY A 34 2.32 0.67 6.04
CA GLY A 34 1.91 -0.57 5.36
C GLY A 34 2.83 -0.94 4.20
N LEU A 35 3.26 0.05 3.39
CA LEU A 35 4.20 -0.19 2.28
C LEU A 35 5.61 -0.48 2.78
N ALA A 36 6.06 0.20 3.84
CA ALA A 36 7.37 -0.08 4.45
C ALA A 36 7.44 -1.49 5.06
N THR A 37 6.34 -1.97 5.66
CA THR A 37 6.21 -3.34 6.16
C THR A 37 6.16 -4.34 5.00
N LEU A 38 5.34 -4.07 3.98
CA LEU A 38 5.25 -4.92 2.78
C LEU A 38 6.61 -5.07 2.09
N ALA A 39 7.37 -3.99 1.96
CA ALA A 39 8.72 -4.00 1.39
C ALA A 39 9.68 -4.94 2.13
N ALA A 40 9.47 -5.17 3.42
CA ALA A 40 10.28 -6.12 4.18
C ALA A 40 9.96 -7.57 3.83
N LEU A 41 8.70 -7.86 3.47
CA LEU A 41 8.17 -9.20 3.17
C LEU A 41 8.37 -9.60 1.70
N LEU A 42 8.51 -8.64 0.78
CA LEU A 42 8.74 -8.90 -0.64
C LEU A 42 10.11 -9.56 -0.90
N PRO A 43 10.26 -10.29 -2.03
CA PRO A 43 11.49 -11.01 -2.34
C PRO A 43 12.74 -10.11 -2.35
N LYS A 44 13.84 -10.62 -1.81
CA LYS A 44 15.09 -9.83 -1.64
C LYS A 44 15.81 -9.51 -2.94
N HIS A 45 15.53 -10.25 -4.01
CA HIS A 45 16.08 -9.99 -5.35
C HIS A 45 15.27 -8.96 -6.15
N TRP A 46 14.20 -8.40 -5.56
CA TRP A 46 13.49 -7.28 -6.14
C TRP A 46 14.13 -5.96 -5.71
N GLU A 47 14.25 -5.04 -6.65
CA GLU A 47 14.66 -3.68 -6.38
C GLU A 47 13.41 -2.86 -6.09
N LEU A 48 13.31 -2.31 -4.88
CA LEU A 48 12.10 -1.68 -4.36
C LEU A 48 12.31 -0.17 -4.18
N ARG A 49 11.30 0.61 -4.53
CA ARG A 49 11.21 2.04 -4.17
C ARG A 49 9.84 2.33 -3.57
N ILE A 50 9.81 3.03 -2.45
CA ILE A 50 8.56 3.55 -1.89
C ILE A 50 8.35 4.97 -2.42
N ALA A 51 7.26 5.18 -3.13
CA ALA A 51 6.85 6.46 -3.68
C ALA A 51 5.65 6.99 -2.89
N ASP A 52 5.91 7.97 -2.04
CA ASP A 52 4.85 8.69 -1.33
C ASP A 52 4.50 9.98 -2.06
N LEU A 53 3.32 9.99 -2.71
CA LEU A 53 2.86 11.12 -3.51
C LEU A 53 2.55 12.36 -2.67
N ASN A 54 2.45 12.22 -1.34
CA ASN A 54 2.34 13.34 -0.41
C ASN A 54 3.71 14.03 -0.18
N VAL A 55 4.81 13.37 -0.55
CA VAL A 55 6.18 13.87 -0.39
C VAL A 55 6.77 14.34 -1.71
N ALA A 56 6.60 13.57 -2.78
CA ALA A 56 7.12 13.85 -4.12
C ALA A 56 6.27 13.17 -5.20
N SER A 57 6.13 13.82 -6.36
CA SER A 57 5.46 13.26 -7.53
C SER A 57 6.33 12.24 -8.27
N LEU A 58 5.71 11.21 -8.84
CA LEU A 58 6.39 10.27 -9.76
C LEU A 58 6.55 10.88 -11.17
N GLY A 59 7.77 10.90 -11.67
CA GLY A 59 8.11 11.35 -13.02
C GLY A 59 8.17 10.20 -14.04
N GLU A 60 8.40 10.53 -15.32
CA GLU A 60 8.51 9.52 -16.38
C GLU A 60 9.66 8.53 -16.17
N ALA A 61 10.77 8.98 -15.57
CA ALA A 61 11.90 8.12 -15.28
C ALA A 61 11.56 7.03 -14.26
N ASP A 62 10.70 7.34 -13.28
CA ASP A 62 10.26 6.36 -12.28
C ASP A 62 9.39 5.28 -12.93
N TRP A 63 8.46 5.68 -13.79
CA TRP A 63 7.60 4.75 -14.52
C TRP A 63 8.39 3.86 -15.49
N ARG A 64 9.38 4.40 -16.20
CA ARG A 64 10.26 3.61 -17.09
C ARG A 64 11.17 2.66 -16.32
N TRP A 65 11.51 2.99 -15.08
CA TRP A 65 12.34 2.13 -14.23
C TRP A 65 11.55 0.92 -13.70
N ALA A 66 10.25 1.09 -13.47
CA ALA A 66 9.41 0.08 -12.83
C ALA A 66 8.89 -0.98 -13.81
N ASP A 67 8.95 -2.24 -13.39
CA ASP A 67 8.27 -3.36 -14.06
C ASP A 67 6.84 -3.50 -13.50
N ALA A 68 6.65 -3.19 -12.21
CA ALA A 68 5.37 -3.25 -11.51
C ALA A 68 5.18 -2.10 -10.51
N ALA A 69 3.91 -1.79 -10.20
CA ALA A 69 3.49 -0.82 -9.20
C ALA A 69 2.43 -1.43 -8.27
N LEU A 70 2.73 -1.50 -6.97
CA LEU A 70 1.81 -1.93 -5.92
C LEU A 70 1.24 -0.66 -5.26
N VAL A 71 -0.05 -0.46 -5.39
CA VAL A 71 -0.75 0.76 -4.96
C VAL A 71 -1.64 0.43 -3.77
N THR A 72 -1.55 1.21 -2.69
CA THR A 72 -2.37 0.97 -1.49
C THR A 72 -2.95 2.24 -0.90
N GLY A 73 -4.11 2.14 -0.25
CA GLY A 73 -4.68 3.28 0.44
C GLY A 73 -5.95 2.95 1.23
N MET A 74 -6.33 3.88 2.09
CA MET A 74 -7.68 3.97 2.67
C MET A 74 -8.69 4.46 1.62
N LEU A 75 -9.99 4.27 1.86
CA LEU A 75 -11.05 4.60 0.90
C LEU A 75 -10.99 6.06 0.39
N VAL A 76 -10.51 6.99 1.23
CA VAL A 76 -10.31 8.40 0.86
C VAL A 76 -9.32 8.59 -0.29
N HIS A 77 -8.42 7.62 -0.53
CA HIS A 77 -7.42 7.65 -1.58
C HIS A 77 -7.91 7.05 -2.91
N LYS A 78 -9.14 6.51 -2.97
CA LYS A 78 -9.63 5.74 -4.12
C LYS A 78 -9.41 6.46 -5.46
N GLU A 79 -9.80 7.72 -5.56
CA GLU A 79 -9.62 8.49 -6.80
C GLU A 79 -8.15 8.57 -7.21
N SER A 80 -7.25 8.94 -6.28
CA SER A 80 -5.82 8.97 -6.55
C SER A 80 -5.24 7.58 -6.88
N MET A 81 -5.75 6.51 -6.25
CA MET A 81 -5.34 5.14 -6.60
C MET A 81 -5.65 4.82 -8.07
N HIS A 82 -6.84 5.17 -8.57
CA HIS A 82 -7.19 4.99 -9.98
C HIS A 82 -6.31 5.82 -10.90
N GLU A 83 -5.96 7.05 -10.54
CA GLU A 83 -5.01 7.86 -11.32
C GLU A 83 -3.64 7.19 -11.45
N VAL A 84 -3.13 6.64 -10.34
CA VAL A 84 -1.86 5.88 -10.32
C VAL A 84 -1.97 4.64 -11.20
N ILE A 85 -3.04 3.86 -11.08
CA ILE A 85 -3.28 2.63 -11.86
C ILE A 85 -3.34 2.96 -13.36
N GLN A 86 -4.11 3.98 -13.74
CA GLN A 86 -4.22 4.42 -15.13
C GLN A 86 -2.87 4.93 -15.67
N ARG A 87 -2.10 5.67 -14.85
CA ARG A 87 -0.78 6.15 -15.25
C ARG A 87 0.20 5.00 -15.48
N ALA A 88 0.23 4.02 -14.58
CA ALA A 88 1.05 2.83 -14.70
C ALA A 88 0.71 2.05 -15.97
N ARG A 89 -0.59 1.83 -16.23
CA ARG A 89 -1.08 1.16 -17.45
C ARG A 89 -0.62 1.87 -18.73
N ARG A 90 -0.69 3.21 -18.78
CA ARG A 90 -0.18 4.01 -19.94
C ARG A 90 1.33 3.86 -20.15
N CYS A 91 2.07 3.52 -19.10
CA CYS A 91 3.51 3.28 -19.15
C CYS A 91 3.87 1.81 -19.37
N GLY A 92 2.89 0.90 -19.51
CA GLY A 92 3.13 -0.54 -19.60
C GLY A 92 3.60 -1.19 -18.30
N VAL A 93 3.41 -0.52 -17.15
CA VAL A 93 3.77 -1.01 -15.82
C VAL A 93 2.61 -1.81 -15.25
N ARG A 94 2.86 -3.05 -14.83
CA ARG A 94 1.82 -3.91 -14.22
C ARG A 94 1.41 -3.37 -12.85
N THR A 95 0.13 -3.46 -12.54
CA THR A 95 -0.44 -2.89 -11.33
C THR A 95 -1.02 -3.94 -10.40
N VAL A 96 -0.83 -3.71 -9.10
CA VAL A 96 -1.51 -4.46 -8.06
C VAL A 96 -2.13 -3.45 -7.11
N ALA A 97 -3.45 -3.47 -6.96
CA ALA A 97 -4.15 -2.70 -5.95
C ALA A 97 -4.28 -3.55 -4.68
N GLY A 98 -3.98 -2.99 -3.50
CA GLY A 98 -4.16 -3.69 -2.23
C GLY A 98 -4.41 -2.78 -1.04
N GLY A 99 -4.55 -3.38 0.14
CA GLY A 99 -4.78 -2.69 1.40
C GLY A 99 -6.25 -2.36 1.68
N PRO A 100 -6.56 -1.43 2.60
CA PRO A 100 -7.88 -1.34 3.22
C PRO A 100 -9.03 -0.98 2.29
N ALA A 101 -8.83 0.01 1.40
CA ALA A 101 -9.85 0.36 0.41
C ALA A 101 -10.19 -0.81 -0.51
N VAL A 102 -9.15 -1.51 -0.96
CA VAL A 102 -9.26 -2.61 -1.91
C VAL A 102 -9.83 -3.86 -1.25
N SER A 103 -9.47 -4.12 0.00
CA SER A 103 -9.98 -5.27 0.75
C SER A 103 -11.44 -5.12 1.13
N SER A 104 -11.90 -3.88 1.35
CA SER A 104 -13.32 -3.59 1.63
C SER A 104 -14.19 -3.54 0.37
N ARG A 105 -13.63 -3.11 -0.77
CA ARG A 105 -14.36 -2.90 -2.03
C ARG A 105 -13.56 -3.36 -3.25
N PRO A 106 -13.23 -4.66 -3.38
CA PRO A 106 -12.31 -5.15 -4.41
C PRO A 106 -12.84 -4.93 -5.83
N ASP A 107 -14.15 -5.01 -6.00
CA ASP A 107 -14.90 -4.74 -7.24
C ASP A 107 -14.70 -3.32 -7.76
N GLU A 108 -14.48 -2.34 -6.87
CA GLU A 108 -14.22 -0.96 -7.26
C GLU A 108 -12.81 -0.76 -7.87
N PHE A 109 -11.91 -1.75 -7.82
CA PHE A 109 -10.53 -1.69 -8.33
C PHE A 109 -10.25 -2.66 -9.48
N ALA A 110 -11.30 -3.03 -10.24
CA ALA A 110 -11.19 -3.95 -11.38
C ALA A 110 -10.31 -3.44 -12.55
N ASP A 111 -9.86 -2.19 -12.50
CA ASP A 111 -8.93 -1.59 -13.45
C ASP A 111 -7.45 -1.85 -13.12
N ALA A 112 -7.12 -2.43 -11.96
CA ALA A 112 -5.79 -2.98 -11.72
C ALA A 112 -5.58 -4.29 -12.49
N ASP A 113 -4.32 -4.68 -12.75
CA ASP A 113 -4.05 -6.01 -13.34
C ASP A 113 -4.35 -7.10 -12.30
N HIS A 114 -3.97 -6.87 -11.05
CA HIS A 114 -4.32 -7.71 -9.90
C HIS A 114 -4.88 -6.90 -8.72
N VAL A 115 -5.75 -7.53 -7.96
CA VAL A 115 -6.42 -7.02 -6.76
C VAL A 115 -6.05 -7.94 -5.61
N PHE A 116 -5.29 -7.43 -4.64
CA PHE A 116 -4.87 -8.16 -3.45
C PHE A 116 -5.77 -7.82 -2.27
N VAL A 117 -6.49 -8.81 -1.75
CA VAL A 117 -7.42 -8.67 -0.63
C VAL A 117 -6.79 -9.20 0.64
N GLY A 118 -6.92 -8.45 1.74
CA GLY A 118 -6.43 -8.84 3.05
C GLY A 118 -4.96 -8.48 3.30
N GLU A 119 -4.39 -9.13 4.31
CA GLU A 119 -3.05 -8.84 4.82
C GLU A 119 -2.00 -9.74 4.16
N ALA A 120 -0.79 -9.20 3.98
CA ALA A 120 0.27 -9.80 3.15
C ALA A 120 1.06 -10.91 3.85
N GLU A 121 1.19 -10.87 5.18
CA GLU A 121 2.03 -11.81 5.92
C GLU A 121 1.64 -13.27 5.65
N GLY A 122 2.61 -14.08 5.18
CA GLY A 122 2.42 -15.49 4.85
C GLY A 122 1.57 -15.74 3.59
N ARG A 123 1.26 -14.71 2.78
CA ARG A 123 0.29 -14.79 1.67
C ARG A 123 0.76 -14.14 0.38
N LEU A 124 2.07 -13.95 0.21
CA LEU A 124 2.65 -13.27 -0.95
C LEU A 124 2.93 -14.18 -2.15
N ASP A 125 2.91 -15.50 -1.99
CA ASP A 125 3.34 -16.43 -3.06
C ASP A 125 2.57 -16.24 -4.37
N ALA A 126 1.23 -16.08 -4.27
CA ALA A 126 0.38 -15.84 -5.43
C ALA A 126 0.68 -14.48 -6.09
N LEU A 127 0.95 -13.45 -5.29
CA LEU A 127 1.35 -12.12 -5.77
C LEU A 127 2.70 -12.16 -6.48
N VAL A 128 3.70 -12.79 -5.86
CA VAL A 128 5.06 -12.92 -6.40
C VAL A 128 5.01 -13.68 -7.71
N THR A 129 4.30 -14.80 -7.75
CA THR A 129 4.14 -15.60 -8.98
C THR A 129 3.45 -14.79 -10.09
N ALA A 130 2.39 -14.05 -9.76
CA ALA A 130 1.66 -13.23 -10.73
C ALA A 130 2.52 -12.13 -11.34
N LEU A 131 3.39 -11.51 -10.53
CA LEU A 131 4.30 -10.46 -10.99
C LEU A 131 5.46 -11.04 -11.82
N GLU A 132 6.15 -12.07 -11.33
CA GLU A 132 7.33 -12.63 -12.00
C GLU A 132 6.99 -13.37 -13.30
N SER A 133 5.89 -14.12 -13.34
CA SER A 133 5.55 -14.94 -14.51
C SER A 133 4.92 -14.14 -15.65
N GLY A 134 4.41 -12.95 -15.37
CA GLY A 134 3.67 -12.18 -16.37
C GLY A 134 2.15 -12.33 -16.27
N ALA A 135 1.66 -13.33 -15.54
CA ALA A 135 0.27 -13.76 -15.57
C ALA A 135 -0.19 -14.30 -14.21
N GLY A 136 -1.47 -14.18 -13.92
CA GLY A 136 -2.04 -14.67 -12.68
C GLY A 136 -3.53 -14.36 -12.59
N PRO A 137 -4.22 -14.84 -11.55
CA PRO A 137 -5.60 -14.47 -11.33
C PRO A 137 -5.70 -12.97 -11.06
N HIS A 138 -6.78 -12.36 -11.51
CA HIS A 138 -7.05 -10.95 -11.22
C HIS A 138 -7.24 -10.73 -9.72
N LEU A 139 -8.04 -11.58 -9.06
CA LEU A 139 -8.22 -11.53 -7.60
C LEU A 139 -7.21 -12.43 -6.90
N LEU A 140 -6.39 -11.83 -6.05
CA LEU A 140 -5.44 -12.47 -5.14
C LEU A 140 -5.99 -12.38 -3.72
N SER A 141 -6.78 -13.37 -3.33
CA SER A 141 -7.40 -13.45 -2.00
C SER A 141 -6.81 -14.64 -1.23
N PRO A 142 -6.70 -14.54 0.11
CA PRO A 142 -6.50 -15.68 0.97
C PRO A 142 -7.50 -16.79 0.68
N ALA A 143 -7.08 -18.05 0.89
CA ALA A 143 -7.96 -19.21 0.82
C ALA A 143 -8.91 -19.28 2.03
N ASP A 144 -8.60 -18.58 3.12
CA ASP A 144 -9.36 -18.55 4.36
C ASP A 144 -9.43 -17.14 4.97
N ASP A 145 -10.41 -16.92 5.85
CA ASP A 145 -10.61 -15.63 6.55
C ASP A 145 -9.67 -15.43 7.75
N LYS A 146 -8.70 -16.34 7.95
CA LYS A 146 -7.74 -16.24 9.05
C LYS A 146 -6.97 -14.91 8.95
N LYS A 147 -6.77 -14.21 10.05
CA LYS A 147 -5.91 -13.01 10.06
C LYS A 147 -4.47 -13.43 10.38
N PRO A 148 -3.45 -12.91 9.66
CA PRO A 148 -2.06 -13.23 9.96
C PRO A 148 -1.65 -12.78 11.37
N ASP A 149 -0.76 -13.54 11.99
CA ASP A 149 -0.18 -13.16 13.26
C ASP A 149 0.82 -12.02 13.05
N LEU A 150 0.68 -10.92 13.80
CA LEU A 150 1.60 -9.79 13.77
C LEU A 150 3.05 -10.23 14.09
N ALA A 151 3.26 -11.28 14.89
CA ALA A 151 4.57 -11.82 15.19
C ALA A 151 5.32 -12.36 13.95
N SER A 152 4.60 -12.65 12.86
CA SER A 152 5.19 -13.04 11.58
C SER A 152 5.63 -11.87 10.70
N THR A 153 5.35 -10.63 11.12
CA THR A 153 5.78 -9.43 10.40
C THR A 153 7.28 -9.17 10.58
N LEU A 154 7.85 -8.41 9.64
CA LEU A 154 9.26 -8.01 9.67
C LEU A 154 9.39 -6.51 9.98
N PRO A 155 10.54 -6.06 10.53
CA PRO A 155 10.80 -4.63 10.73
C PRO A 155 10.59 -3.84 9.42
N PRO A 156 9.80 -2.75 9.44
CA PRO A 156 9.51 -1.96 8.24
C PRO A 156 10.79 -1.37 7.62
N ARG A 157 10.88 -1.39 6.28
CA ARG A 157 11.99 -0.84 5.49
C ARG A 157 11.97 0.69 5.42
N PHE A 158 12.11 1.36 6.57
CA PHE A 158 12.21 2.82 6.64
C PHE A 158 13.47 3.38 5.95
N ASP A 159 14.45 2.53 5.63
CA ASP A 159 15.62 2.88 4.81
C ASP A 159 15.27 3.23 3.36
N LEU A 160 14.10 2.80 2.86
CA LEU A 160 13.59 3.16 1.54
C LEU A 160 12.91 4.54 1.48
N LEU A 161 12.89 5.27 2.60
CA LEU A 161 12.18 6.54 2.75
C LEU A 161 13.13 7.64 3.21
N ASP A 162 12.92 8.86 2.71
CA ASP A 162 13.52 10.05 3.30
C ASP A 162 12.76 10.43 4.59
N ARG A 163 13.21 9.86 5.71
CA ARG A 163 12.63 10.10 7.04
C ARG A 163 12.60 11.57 7.44
N SER A 164 13.45 12.41 6.85
CA SER A 164 13.48 13.85 7.15
C SER A 164 12.23 14.59 6.64
N ARG A 165 11.44 13.99 5.75
CA ARG A 165 10.22 14.58 5.16
C ARG A 165 8.98 14.42 6.04
N TYR A 166 9.08 13.65 7.12
CA TYR A 166 7.95 13.32 7.99
C TYR A 166 8.05 14.00 9.36
N THR A 167 6.91 14.35 9.97
CA THR A 167 6.88 14.91 11.33
C THR A 167 7.07 13.81 12.38
N SER A 168 6.46 12.65 12.17
CA SER A 168 6.43 11.54 13.11
C SER A 168 6.63 10.20 12.39
N MET A 169 7.10 9.20 13.12
CA MET A 169 7.21 7.81 12.63
C MET A 169 6.06 6.98 13.20
N SER A 170 5.69 5.91 12.49
CA SER A 170 4.60 5.01 12.88
C SER A 170 5.13 3.65 13.29
N VAL A 171 4.53 3.05 14.32
CA VAL A 171 4.78 1.68 14.75
C VAL A 171 3.43 1.01 14.95
N GLN A 172 3.32 -0.24 14.53
CA GLN A 172 2.14 -1.07 14.78
C GLN A 172 2.50 -2.14 15.80
N SER A 173 1.88 -2.07 16.98
CA SER A 173 2.11 -3.01 18.09
C SER A 173 1.00 -4.05 18.24
N SER A 174 -0.14 -3.84 17.56
CA SER A 174 -1.29 -4.76 17.55
C SER A 174 -2.11 -4.57 16.26
N ARG A 175 -2.97 -5.55 15.96
CA ARG A 175 -3.97 -5.53 14.89
C ARG A 175 -5.31 -6.03 15.42
N GLY A 176 -6.40 -5.61 14.79
CA GLY A 176 -7.76 -5.92 15.24
C GLY A 176 -8.25 -5.02 16.37
N CYS A 177 -9.52 -5.18 16.72
CA CYS A 177 -10.20 -4.39 17.75
C CYS A 177 -11.20 -5.26 18.53
N PRO A 178 -11.31 -5.13 19.87
CA PRO A 178 -12.22 -5.97 20.65
C PRO A 178 -13.64 -5.40 20.68
N PHE A 179 -13.85 -4.20 20.15
CA PHE A 179 -15.13 -3.49 20.16
C PHE A 179 -15.95 -3.78 18.91
N GLN A 180 -17.28 -3.67 19.03
CA GLN A 180 -18.25 -3.89 17.95
C GLN A 180 -19.06 -2.62 17.69
N CYS A 181 -18.37 -1.56 17.26
CA CYS A 181 -19.00 -0.29 16.90
C CYS A 181 -19.72 -0.41 15.56
N GLU A 182 -20.98 0.04 15.47
CA GLU A 182 -21.82 -0.08 14.26
C GLU A 182 -21.28 0.68 13.03
N PHE A 183 -20.40 1.65 13.26
CA PHE A 183 -19.84 2.54 12.23
C PHE A 183 -18.42 2.15 11.78
N CYS A 184 -17.83 1.09 12.35
CA CYS A 184 -16.41 0.78 12.20
C CYS A 184 -16.21 -0.54 11.47
N ASP A 185 -15.43 -0.52 10.39
CA ASP A 185 -15.09 -1.68 9.55
C ASP A 185 -13.80 -2.40 9.99
N ILE A 186 -13.16 -1.95 11.08
CA ILE A 186 -11.87 -2.49 11.55
C ILE A 186 -11.94 -3.99 11.86
N ILE A 187 -13.03 -4.47 12.48
CA ILE A 187 -13.17 -5.90 12.82
C ILE A 187 -13.38 -6.77 11.58
N GLU A 188 -13.97 -6.23 10.52
CA GLU A 188 -14.14 -6.93 9.25
C GLU A 188 -12.78 -7.04 8.53
N LEU A 189 -12.03 -5.94 8.50
CA LEU A 189 -10.73 -5.87 7.84
C LEU A 189 -9.64 -6.65 8.59
N TYR A 190 -9.52 -6.45 9.90
CA TYR A 190 -8.37 -6.90 10.70
C TYR A 190 -8.71 -7.91 11.80
N GLY A 191 -9.98 -8.29 11.93
CA GLY A 191 -10.42 -9.24 12.95
C GLY A 191 -10.50 -8.65 14.36
N ARG A 192 -10.69 -9.55 15.34
CA ARG A 192 -10.76 -9.24 16.77
C ARG A 192 -9.46 -9.67 17.44
N ASN A 193 -8.96 -8.86 18.37
CA ASN A 193 -7.75 -9.11 19.14
C ASN A 193 -8.03 -9.71 20.51
#